data_AF-A0A2D8M7N3-F1
#
_entry.id   AF-A0A2D8M7N3-F1
#
_cell.length_a   1.000
_cell.length_b   1.000
_cell.length_c   1.000
_cell.angle_alpha   90.00
_cell.angle_beta   90.00
_cell.angle_gamma   90.00
#
_symmetry.space_group_name_H-M   'P 1'
#
loop_
_entity.id
_entity.type
_entity.pdbx_description
1 polymer ?
#
loop_
_entity_poly.entity_id
_entity_poly.type
_entity_poly.pdbx_seq_one_letter_code
_entity_poly.pdbx_strand_id
1 'polypeptide(L)' 'MSQLNRTTLFTALTRPQMFAGVTYSFFVINVILAVELFLIFRAWWVLLIALVLHGVAMLLSLHEPR' A
#
# COMPACT_ATOMS: atom_id res chain seq x y z
N MET A 1 41.00 -7.94 -2.03
CA MET A 1 39.61 -7.61 -1.61
C MET A 1 38.94 -8.90 -1.15
N SER A 2 38.61 -9.03 0.13
CA SER A 2 37.92 -10.21 0.67
C SER A 2 36.49 -10.26 0.13
N GLN A 3 36.09 -11.39 -0.47
CA GLN A 3 34.71 -11.60 -0.92
C GLN A 3 33.74 -11.58 0.28
N LEU A 4 32.66 -10.82 0.15
CA LEU A 4 31.58 -10.80 1.13
C LEU A 4 30.74 -12.08 0.96
N ASN A 5 30.73 -12.96 1.96
CA ASN A 5 29.88 -14.15 1.96
C ASN A 5 28.41 -13.71 2.22
N ARG A 6 27.50 -13.95 1.26
CA ARG A 6 26.08 -13.61 1.38
C ARG A 6 25.24 -14.89 1.28
N THR A 7 24.48 -15.17 2.32
CA THR A 7 23.47 -16.24 2.36
C THR A 7 22.09 -15.70 2.00
N THR A 8 21.31 -16.44 1.22
CA THR A 8 19.92 -16.09 0.90
C THR A 8 19.08 -16.17 2.16
N LEU A 9 18.44 -15.07 2.57
CA LEU A 9 17.57 -15.02 3.74
C LEU A 9 16.11 -15.16 3.30
N PHE A 10 15.38 -16.10 3.90
CA PHE A 10 13.96 -16.29 3.65
C PHE A 10 13.16 -15.19 4.35
N THR A 11 12.91 -14.11 3.62
CA THR A 11 12.26 -12.90 4.14
C THR A 11 10.74 -12.94 4.01
N ALA A 12 10.17 -13.97 3.39
CA ALA A 12 8.75 -13.99 3.02
C ALA A 12 7.80 -13.74 4.20
N LEU A 13 8.08 -14.34 5.37
CA LEU A 13 7.23 -14.20 6.58
C LEU A 13 7.38 -12.85 7.29
N THR A 14 8.43 -12.08 7.00
CA THR A 14 8.67 -10.77 7.61
C THR A 14 8.39 -9.62 6.66
N ARG A 15 8.03 -9.90 5.40
CA ARG A 15 7.65 -8.85 4.46
C ARG A 15 6.22 -8.37 4.78
N PRO A 16 5.96 -7.06 4.69
CA PRO A 16 4.61 -6.55 4.79
C PRO A 16 3.74 -7.19 3.71
N GLN A 17 2.56 -7.69 4.08
CA GLN A 17 1.61 -8.15 3.09
C GLN A 17 1.19 -6.95 2.21
N MET A 18 1.33 -7.10 0.89
CA MET A 18 0.94 -6.08 -0.07
C MET A 18 -0.37 -6.44 -0.79
N PHE A 19 -1.13 -5.44 -1.19
CA PHE A 19 -2.33 -5.57 -2.02
C PHE A 19 -2.45 -4.35 -2.93
N ALA A 20 -2.70 -4.56 -4.23
CA ALA A 20 -2.84 -3.49 -5.23
C ALA A 20 -1.69 -2.45 -5.22
N GLY A 21 -0.47 -2.86 -4.91
CA GLY A 21 0.72 -1.99 -4.94
C GLY A 21 0.98 -1.17 -3.67
N VAL A 22 0.19 -1.37 -2.60
CA VAL A 22 0.38 -0.74 -1.28
C VAL A 22 0.37 -1.81 -0.19
N THR A 23 0.69 -1.45 1.06
CA THR A 23 0.53 -2.39 2.19
C THR A 23 -0.95 -2.71 2.42
N TYR A 24 -1.24 -3.94 2.85
CA TYR A 24 -2.61 -4.39 3.12
C TYR A 24 -3.32 -3.48 4.13
N SER A 25 -2.62 -3.06 5.18
CA SER A 25 -3.16 -2.13 6.18
C SER A 25 -3.54 -0.77 5.57
N PHE A 26 -2.69 -0.20 4.71
CA PHE A 26 -3.03 1.05 4.04
C PHE A 26 -4.23 0.86 3.10
N PHE A 27 -4.30 -0.23 2.36
CA PHE A 27 -5.44 -0.53 1.48
C PHE A 27 -6.76 -0.54 2.27
N VAL A 28 -6.79 -1.24 3.41
CA VAL A 28 -7.98 -1.29 4.28
C VAL A 28 -8.34 0.11 4.80
N ILE A 29 -7.36 0.89 5.27
CA ILE A 29 -7.59 2.27 5.74
C ILE A 29 -8.16 3.13 4.60
N ASN A 30 -7.61 3.03 3.38
CA ASN A 30 -8.07 3.81 2.24
C ASN A 30 -9.52 3.47 1.85
N VAL A 31 -9.91 2.19 1.94
CA VAL A 31 -11.30 1.75 1.73
C VAL A 31 -12.22 2.29 2.82
N ILE A 32 -11.83 2.22 4.09
CA ILE A 32 -12.61 2.78 5.21
C ILE A 32 -12.83 4.28 4.99
N LEU A 33 -11.77 5.04 4.69
CA LEU A 33 -11.86 6.46 4.40
C LEU A 33 -12.79 6.76 3.21
N ALA A 34 -12.70 5.98 2.13
CA ALA A 34 -13.58 6.14 0.97
C ALA A 34 -15.06 5.97 1.35
N VAL A 35 -15.37 4.94 2.15
CA VAL A 35 -16.74 4.67 2.62
C VAL A 35 -17.24 5.77 3.55
N GLU A 36 -16.43 6.19 4.53
CA GLU A 36 -16.80 7.27 5.46
C GLU A 36 -17.08 8.58 4.72
N LEU A 37 -16.18 8.99 3.82
CA LEU A 37 -16.37 10.19 3.03
C LEU A 37 -17.62 10.07 2.13
N PHE A 38 -17.87 8.90 1.54
CA PHE A 38 -19.07 8.70 0.72
C PHE A 38 -20.35 8.83 1.55
N LEU A 39 -20.39 8.29 2.77
CA LEU A 39 -21.55 8.41 3.66
C LEU A 39 -21.82 9.85 4.11
N ILE A 40 -20.75 10.64 4.33
CA ILE A 40 -20.85 12.05 4.73
C ILE A 40 -21.31 12.93 3.55
N PHE A 41 -20.61 12.87 2.43
CA PHE A 41 -20.86 13.78 1.30
C PHE A 41 -21.94 13.30 0.35
N ARG A 42 -22.28 12.00 0.38
CA ARG A 42 -23.27 11.34 -0.50
C ARG A 42 -23.03 11.61 -1.98
N ALA A 43 -21.76 11.66 -2.37
CA ALA A 43 -21.35 12.04 -3.71
C ALA A 43 -20.30 11.07 -4.26
N TRP A 44 -20.50 10.63 -5.51
CA TRP A 44 -19.64 9.64 -6.17
C TRP A 44 -18.22 10.16 -6.45
N TRP A 45 -18.05 11.49 -6.61
CA TRP A 45 -16.74 12.09 -6.91
C TRP A 45 -15.72 11.89 -5.78
N VAL A 46 -16.19 11.58 -4.56
CA VAL A 46 -15.35 11.28 -3.39
C VAL A 46 -14.39 10.11 -3.66
N LEU A 47 -14.75 9.17 -4.54
CA LEU A 47 -13.87 8.07 -4.93
C LEU A 47 -12.56 8.54 -5.57
N LEU A 48 -12.54 9.74 -6.16
CA LEU A 48 -11.31 10.34 -6.70
C LEU A 48 -10.29 10.64 -5.59
N ILE A 49 -10.76 11.02 -4.39
CA ILE A 49 -9.87 11.23 -3.23
C ILE A 49 -9.18 9.91 -2.88
N ALA A 50 -9.95 8.83 -2.77
CA ALA A 50 -9.42 7.50 -2.47
C ALA A 50 -8.42 7.01 -3.54
N LEU A 51 -8.67 7.33 -4.81
CA LEU A 51 -7.75 7.00 -5.91
C LEU A 51 -6.44 7.78 -5.81
N VAL A 52 -6.51 9.08 -5.51
CA VAL A 52 -5.31 9.93 -5.33
C VAL A 52 -4.48 9.45 -4.15
N LEU A 53 -5.11 9.19 -3.00
CA LEU A 53 -4.43 8.68 -1.81
C LEU A 53 -3.76 7.33 -2.09
N HIS A 54 -4.47 6.41 -2.75
CA HIS A 54 -3.91 5.11 -3.16
C HIS A 54 -2.75 5.27 -4.13
N GLY A 55 -2.88 6.15 -5.13
CA GLY A 55 -1.83 6.42 -6.10
C GLY A 55 -0.56 6.96 -5.43
N VAL A 56 -0.69 7.91 -4.51
CA VAL A 56 0.45 8.44 -3.74
C VAL A 56 1.10 7.34 -2.91
N ALA A 57 0.32 6.54 -2.18
CA ALA A 57 0.88 5.44 -1.40
C ALA A 57 1.59 4.40 -2.28
N MET A 58 1.04 4.09 -3.46
CA MET A 58 1.68 3.19 -4.42
C MET A 58 3.02 3.74 -4.91
N LEU A 59 3.10 5.06 -5.16
CA LEU A 59 4.37 5.71 -5.52
C LEU A 59 5.40 5.62 -4.40
N LEU A 60 4.97 5.79 -3.15
CA LEU A 60 5.84 5.62 -1.98
C LEU A 60 6.31 4.16 -1.80
N SER A 61 5.50 3.20 -2.24
CA SER A 61 5.79 1.75 -2.15
C SER A 61 6.50 1.15 -3.37
N LEU A 62 7.02 1.95 -4.32
CA LEU A 62 7.65 1.42 -5.54
C LEU A 62 8.85 0.50 -5.30
N HIS A 63 9.57 0.72 -4.21
CA HIS A 63 10.75 -0.07 -3.82
C HIS A 63 10.40 -1.17 -2.82
N GLU A 64 9.13 -1.26 -2.40
CA GLU A 64 8.68 -2.32 -1.54
C GLU A 64 8.55 -3.62 -2.35
N PRO A 65 9.06 -4.72 -1.82
CA PRO A 65 8.93 -6.02 -2.46
C PRO A 65 7.52 -6.59 -2.32
N ARG A 66 7.00 -7.07 -3.44
CA ARG A 66 5.61 -7.55 -3.63
C ARG A 66 5.55 -9.07 -3.65
#